data_AF-A0A962YYG7-F1
#
_entry.id   AF-A0A962YYG7-F1
#
_cell.length_a   1.000
_cell.length_b   1.000
_cell.length_c   1.000
_cell.angle_alpha   90.00
_cell.angle_beta   90.00
_cell.angle_gamma   90.00
#
_symmetry.space_group_name_H-M   'P 1'
#
loop_
_entity.id
_entity.type
_entity.pdbx_description
1 polymer ?
#
loop_
_entity_poly.entity_id
_entity_poly.type
_entity_poly.pdbx_seq_one_letter_code
_entity_poly.pdbx_strand_id
1 'polypeptide(L)' 'LTNMFVMLGGFIFQPTIGKILDYMWTGQYLEGGIRFYTTTHWQVALSVLPMGLVLTVLLSLFLKETHCKVRED' A
#
# COMPACT_ATOMS: atom_id res chain seq x y z
N LEU A 1 14.59 2.78 14.50
CA LEU A 1 14.18 3.58 13.31
C LEU A 1 13.53 2.72 12.23
N THR A 2 14.14 1.61 11.81
CA THR A 2 13.58 0.72 10.77
C THR A 2 12.14 0.30 11.03
N ASN A 3 11.81 -0.18 12.23
CA ASN A 3 10.43 -0.57 12.58
C ASN A 3 9.43 0.60 12.48
N MET A 4 9.85 1.83 12.83
CA MET A 4 8.98 3.00 12.74
C MET A 4 8.63 3.31 11.28
N PHE A 5 9.61 3.26 10.37
CA PHE A 5 9.38 3.46 8.94
C PHE A 5 8.48 2.38 8.33
N VAL A 6 8.63 1.13 8.76
CA VAL A 6 7.73 0.04 8.34
C VAL A 6 6.29 0.31 8.81
N MET A 7 6.10 0.74 10.05
CA MET A 7 4.77 1.08 10.57
C MET A 7 4.16 2.32 9.90
N LEU A 8 4.98 3.30 9.50
CA LEU A 8 4.51 4.46 8.72
C LEU A 8 3.90 4.07 7.37
N GLY A 9 4.39 2.99 6.74
CA GLY A 9 3.74 2.43 5.54
C GLY A 9 2.29 2.07 5.80
N GLY A 10 2.01 1.32 6.87
CA GLY A 10 0.64 0.98 7.28
C GLY A 10 -0.22 2.22 7.55
N PHE A 11 0.34 3.22 8.24
CA PHE A 11 -0.32 4.49 8.53
C PHE A 11 -0.71 5.27 7.26
N ILE A 12 0.06 5.18 6.17
CA ILE A 12 -0.23 5.86 4.90
C ILE A 12 -1.19 5.03 4.04
N PHE A 13 -0.96 3.72 3.92
CA PHE A 13 -1.73 2.87 3.01
C PHE A 13 -3.17 2.65 3.50
N GLN A 14 -3.37 2.47 4.81
CA GLN A 14 -4.71 2.27 5.37
C GLN A 14 -5.71 3.41 5.04
N PRO A 15 -5.42 4.70 5.33
CA PRO A 15 -6.33 5.78 4.98
C PRO A 15 -6.42 6.02 3.47
N THR A 16 -5.35 5.77 2.72
CA THR A 16 -5.36 5.88 1.25
C THR A 16 -6.37 4.91 0.64
N ILE A 17 -6.33 3.64 1.05
CA ILE A 17 -7.28 2.61 0.60
C ILE A 17 -8.71 3.01 0.98
N GLY A 18 -8.92 3.47 2.21
CA GLY A 18 -10.24 3.95 2.68
C GLY A 18 -10.76 5.13 1.86
N LYS A 19 -9.92 6.13 1.54
CA LYS A 19 -10.31 7.25 0.69
C LYS A 19 -10.64 6.83 -0.73
N ILE A 20 -9.85 5.94 -1.33
CA ILE A 20 -10.12 5.43 -2.69
C ILE A 20 -11.47 4.73 -2.72
N LEU A 21 -11.76 3.92 -1.70
CA LEU A 21 -13.04 3.25 -1.56
C LEU A 21 -14.19 4.25 -1.41
N ASP A 22 -14.02 5.28 -0.57
CA ASP A 22 -15.00 6.35 -0.39
C ASP A 22 -15.24 7.18 -1.66
N TYR A 23 -14.20 7.43 -2.48
CA TYR A 23 -14.34 8.12 -3.77
C TYR A 23 -15.08 7.29 -4.82
N MET A 24 -14.86 5.97 -4.81
CA MET A 24 -15.53 5.06 -5.73
C MET A 24 -16.94 4.68 -5.29
N TRP A 25 -17.32 5.06 -4.07
CA TRP A 25 -18.64 4.77 -3.55
C TRP A 25 -19.72 5.51 -4.34
N THR A 26 -20.71 4.76 -4.81
CA THR A 26 -21.77 5.26 -5.70
C THR A 26 -23.05 5.70 -4.97
N GLY A 27 -23.00 5.82 -3.64
CA GLY A 27 -24.19 6.13 -2.83
C GLY A 27 -25.10 4.92 -2.57
N GLN A 28 -24.71 3.73 -3.04
CA GLN A 28 -25.44 2.49 -2.80
C GLN A 28 -25.17 2.00 -1.37
N TYR A 29 -26.25 1.63 -0.69
CA TYR A 29 -26.21 1.05 0.65
C TYR A 29 -26.81 -0.35 0.62
N LEU A 30 -26.21 -1.26 1.38
CA LEU A 30 -26.79 -2.55 1.70
C LEU A 30 -27.84 -2.39 2.80
N GLU A 31 -28.65 -3.43 3.03
CA GLU A 31 -29.58 -3.48 4.16
C GLU A 31 -28.83 -3.17 5.47
N GLY A 32 -29.37 -2.24 6.26
CA GLY A 32 -28.73 -1.75 7.49
C GLY A 32 -27.80 -0.55 7.32
N GLY A 33 -27.75 0.10 6.14
CA GLY A 33 -27.03 1.37 5.96
C GLY A 33 -25.52 1.22 5.78
N ILE A 34 -25.04 0.01 5.48
CA ILE A 34 -23.63 -0.28 5.19
C ILE A 34 -23.33 0.15 3.76
N ARG A 35 -22.22 0.89 3.54
CA ARG A 35 -21.80 1.28 2.19
C ARG A 35 -21.57 0.02 1.34
N PHE A 36 -22.27 -0.07 0.21
CA PHE A 36 -22.09 -1.17 -0.72
C PHE A 36 -20.90 -0.90 -1.63
N TYR A 37 -19.98 -1.87 -1.66
CA TYR A 37 -18.81 -1.85 -2.51
C TYR A 37 -18.78 -3.10 -3.37
N THR A 38 -18.86 -2.94 -4.69
CA THR A 38 -18.65 -4.04 -5.64
C THR A 38 -17.22 -4.58 -5.58
N THR A 39 -17.00 -5.77 -6.13
CA THR A 39 -15.69 -6.42 -6.22
C THR A 39 -14.67 -5.55 -6.94
N THR A 40 -15.07 -4.81 -7.98
CA THR A 40 -14.19 -3.89 -8.71
C THR A 40 -13.66 -2.76 -7.83
N HIS A 41 -14.47 -2.22 -6.90
CA HIS A 41 -14.02 -1.15 -6.00
C HIS A 41 -12.92 -1.65 -5.06
N TRP A 42 -13.07 -2.87 -4.52
CA TRP A 42 -12.05 -3.49 -3.70
C TRP A 42 -10.77 -3.82 -4.48
N GLN A 43 -10.89 -4.34 -5.70
CA GLN A 43 -9.75 -4.63 -6.55
C GLN A 43 -8.94 -3.36 -6.85
N VAL A 44 -9.61 -2.26 -7.18
CA VAL A 44 -8.94 -0.98 -7.44
C VAL A 44 -8.32 -0.41 -6.17
N ALA A 45 -9.05 -0.39 -5.05
CA ALA A 45 -8.53 0.15 -3.79
C ALA A 45 -7.31 -0.65 -3.28
N LEU A 46 -7.36 -1.98 -3.37
CA LEU A 46 -6.26 -2.86 -2.94
C LEU A 46 -5.10 -2.94 -3.93
N SER A 47 -5.28 -2.52 -5.20
CA SER A 47 -4.19 -2.46 -6.20
C SER A 47 -3.05 -1.53 -5.78
N VAL A 48 -3.28 -0.63 -4.82
CA VAL A 48 -2.23 0.20 -4.20
C VAL A 48 -1.14 -0.64 -3.55
N LEU A 49 -1.47 -1.80 -2.98
CA LEU A 49 -0.50 -2.70 -2.34
C LEU A 49 0.51 -3.28 -3.34
N PRO A 50 0.10 -3.96 -4.43
CA PRO A 50 1.05 -4.43 -5.43
C PRO A 50 1.79 -3.29 -6.12
N MET A 51 1.18 -2.12 -6.33
CA MET A 51 1.90 -0.94 -6.83
C MET A 51 3.04 -0.51 -5.90
N GLY A 52 2.80 -0.52 -4.58
CA GLY A 52 3.84 -0.23 -3.57
C GLY A 52 4.97 -1.27 -3.58
N LEU A 53 4.66 -2.54 -3.83
CA LEU A 53 5.68 -3.58 -3.98
C LEU A 53 6.53 -3.38 -5.23
N VAL A 54 5.91 -3.05 -6.37
CA VAL A 54 6.64 -2.73 -7.61
C VAL A 54 7.56 -1.52 -7.37
N LEU A 55 7.06 -0.48 -6.71
CA LEU A 55 7.89 0.67 -6.35
C LEU A 55 9.07 0.28 -5.45
N THR A 56 8.84 -0.61 -4.48
CA THR A 56 9.91 -1.13 -3.61
C THR A 56 10.99 -1.83 -4.43
N VAL A 57 10.60 -2.72 -5.35
CA VAL A 57 11.55 -3.41 -6.23
C VAL A 57 12.34 -2.42 -7.07
N LEU A 58 11.66 -1.44 -7.69
CA LEU A 58 12.34 -0.41 -8.48
C LEU A 58 13.33 0.39 -7.64
N LEU A 59 12.94 0.84 -6.44
CA LEU A 59 13.82 1.55 -5.52
C LEU A 59 14.99 0.69 -5.04
N SER A 60 14.78 -0.61 -4.83
CA SER A 60 15.85 -1.54 -4.49
C SER A 60 16.92 -1.65 -5.58
N LEU A 61 16.55 -1.52 -6.87
CA LEU A 61 17.53 -1.50 -7.97
C LEU A 61 18.43 -0.25 -7.95
N PHE A 62 17.94 0.88 -7.41
CA PHE A 62 18.73 2.10 -7.24
C PHE A 62 19.52 2.12 -5.93
N LEU A 63 19.31 1.14 -5.05
CA LEU A 63 20.02 1.06 -3.79
C LEU A 63 21.47 0.67 -4.06
N LYS A 64 22.37 1.65 -3.94
CA LYS A 64 23.81 1.43 -4.09
C LYS A 64 24.34 0.78 -2.82
N GLU A 65 25.08 -0.32 -2.97
CA GLU A 65 25.69 -0.99 -1.81
C GLU A 65 26.77 -0.08 -1.17
N THR A 66 26.50 0.39 0.04
CA THR A 66 27.38 1.33 0.77
C THR A 66 28.44 0.60 1.62
N HIS A 67 28.28 -0.70 1.90
CA HIS A 67 29.10 -1.45 2.87
C HIS A 67 29.63 -2.79 2.35
N CYS A 68 30.08 -2.85 1.10
CA CYS A 68 30.77 -4.03 0.58
C CYS A 68 32.18 -4.13 1.19
N LYS A 69 32.28 -4.63 2.43
CA LYS A 69 33.55 -5.14 2.97
C LYS A 69 33.61 -6.63 2.65
N VAL A 70 34.46 -7.00 1.69
CA VAL A 70 34.94 -8.38 1.60
C VAL A 70 35.66 -8.66 2.91
N ARG A 71 35.06 -9.50 3.75
CA ARG A 71 35.71 -9.99 4.97
C ARG A 71 36.73 -11.03 4.49
N GLU A 72 37.98 -10.61 4.34
CA GLU A 72 39.11 -11.51 4.18
C GLU A 72 39.42 -12.07 5.57
N ASP A 73 39.04 -13.33 5.79
CA ASP A 73 39.51 -14.16 6.89
C ASP A 73 40.83 -14.85 6.48
#